data_AF-A0A0E3L5Q4-F1
#
_entry.id   AF-A0A0E3L5Q4-F1
#
_cell.length_a   1.000
_cell.length_b   1.000
_cell.length_c   1.000
_cell.angle_alpha   90.00
_cell.angle_beta   90.00
_cell.angle_gamma   90.00
#
_symmetry.space_group_name_H-M   'P 1'
#
loop_
_entity.id
_entity.type
_entity.pdbx_description
1 polymer ?
#
loop_
_entity_poly.entity_id
_entity_poly.type
_entity_poly.pdbx_seq_one_letter_code
_entity_poly.pdbx_strand_id
1 'polypeptide(L)'
;MLFLGILMGCQLGAVASAGDAVEVWDHYDVTIKVDSATTRVTEELTIKNVIDKPVVPGYGYISLSKEQSSTVFGLPLPIEGGLRGLRIRDVSARLDDGTRVTDILVTEEEEATTVRYGFWTPVMPGECRTIIIEYTTDEIVEKGLLFDHITYTVQPSSIPIKNALIRADLGGNRHVSYSNNPPVSAGNPVTWMQSGLEDGTWQLDFEYSSLPLPRSPVKWANISLGLVFGIICIWSYRQWKVK
;
A
#
# COMPACT_ATOMS: atom_id res chain seq x y z
N MET A 1 -45.31 -15.72 12.78
CA MET A 1 -45.40 -14.63 11.79
C MET A 1 -43.99 -14.09 11.58
N LEU A 2 -43.28 -14.66 10.61
CA LEU A 2 -41.89 -14.33 10.27
C LEU A 2 -41.91 -13.28 9.16
N PHE A 3 -41.34 -12.10 9.40
CA PHE A 3 -40.99 -11.14 8.35
C PHE A 3 -39.50 -11.29 8.07
N LEU A 4 -39.19 -11.98 6.98
CA LEU A 4 -37.85 -12.12 6.42
C LEU A 4 -37.66 -10.94 5.44
N GLY A 5 -36.97 -9.90 5.88
CA GLY A 5 -36.57 -8.78 5.02
C GLY A 5 -35.26 -9.11 4.32
N ILE A 6 -35.33 -9.52 3.05
CA ILE A 6 -34.16 -9.66 2.18
C ILE A 6 -33.80 -8.25 1.68
N LEU A 7 -32.76 -7.67 2.26
CA LEU A 7 -32.10 -6.47 1.73
C LEU A 7 -31.21 -6.92 0.57
N MET A 8 -31.75 -6.78 -0.64
CA MET A 8 -31.03 -6.98 -1.89
C MET A 8 -30.15 -5.74 -2.14
N GLY A 9 -28.94 -5.78 -1.59
CA GLY A 9 -27.90 -4.79 -1.86
C GLY A 9 -27.44 -4.92 -3.31
N CYS A 10 -27.84 -3.94 -4.13
CA CYS A 10 -27.36 -3.78 -5.49
C CYS A 10 -25.88 -3.40 -5.44
N GLN A 11 -24.98 -4.37 -5.55
CA GLN A 11 -23.57 -4.09 -5.76
C GLN A 11 -23.42 -3.58 -7.19
N LEU A 12 -23.19 -2.27 -7.33
CA LEU A 12 -22.64 -1.68 -8.54
C LEU A 12 -21.20 -2.19 -8.69
N GLY A 13 -21.06 -3.38 -9.28
CA GLY A 13 -19.80 -3.80 -9.86
C GLY A 13 -19.47 -2.85 -11.00
N ALA A 14 -18.42 -2.05 -10.84
CA ALA A 14 -17.83 -1.32 -11.94
C ALA A 14 -17.36 -2.35 -12.97
N VAL A 15 -18.12 -2.51 -14.06
CA VAL A 15 -17.70 -3.28 -15.22
C VAL A 15 -16.76 -2.38 -16.01
N ALA A 16 -15.46 -2.45 -15.73
CA ALA A 16 -14.45 -2.00 -16.69
C ALA A 16 -14.48 -3.03 -17.82
N SER A 17 -15.13 -2.69 -18.93
CA SER A 17 -15.01 -3.47 -20.15
C SER A 17 -13.58 -3.31 -20.66
N ALA A 18 -12.89 -4.43 -20.95
CA ALA A 18 -11.70 -4.47 -21.79
C ALA A 18 -12.04 -4.02 -23.22
N GLY A 19 -12.37 -2.74 -23.41
CA GLY A 19 -12.32 -2.07 -24.69
C GLY A 19 -10.86 -1.73 -24.97
N ASP A 20 -10.44 -1.82 -26.24
CA ASP A 20 -9.06 -1.60 -26.71
C ASP A 20 -8.32 -0.54 -25.88
N ALA A 21 -7.52 -1.01 -24.93
CA ALA A 21 -6.78 -0.13 -24.04
C ALA A 21 -5.88 0.74 -24.92
N VAL A 22 -6.07 2.05 -24.87
CA VAL A 22 -5.25 3.00 -25.64
C VAL A 22 -3.86 3.12 -24.99
N GLU A 23 -3.82 2.90 -23.68
CA GLU A 23 -2.64 3.03 -22.83
C GLU A 23 -2.66 1.94 -21.76
N VAL A 24 -1.47 1.56 -21.29
CA VAL A 24 -1.30 0.63 -20.17
C VAL A 24 -0.21 1.13 -19.24
N TRP A 25 -0.36 0.92 -17.94
CA TRP A 25 0.75 1.04 -17.00
C TRP A 25 1.59 -0.23 -17.12
N ASP A 26 2.68 -0.14 -17.86
CA ASP A 26 3.59 -1.27 -18.07
C ASP A 26 4.25 -1.67 -16.74
N HIS A 27 4.60 -0.66 -15.93
CA HIS A 27 5.16 -0.79 -14.59
C HIS A 27 4.56 0.26 -13.63
N TYR A 28 4.16 -0.20 -12.44
CA TYR A 28 3.78 0.59 -11.27
C TYR A 28 4.77 0.29 -10.15
N ASP A 29 5.84 1.07 -10.08
CA ASP A 29 6.94 0.85 -9.14
C ASP A 29 6.77 1.76 -7.93
N VAL A 30 6.74 1.20 -6.72
CA VAL A 30 6.62 1.94 -5.47
C VAL A 30 7.85 1.70 -4.63
N THR A 31 8.50 2.78 -4.20
CA THR A 31 9.62 2.73 -3.26
C THR A 31 9.21 3.41 -1.96
N ILE A 32 9.15 2.63 -0.88
CA ILE A 32 8.83 3.07 0.47
C ILE A 32 10.15 3.14 1.24
N LYS A 33 10.58 4.35 1.60
CA LYS A 33 11.78 4.58 2.40
C LYS A 33 11.39 5.05 3.81
N VAL A 34 11.61 4.20 4.79
CA VAL A 34 11.27 4.44 6.19
C VAL A 34 12.45 5.09 6.91
N ASP A 35 12.31 6.36 7.27
CA ASP A 35 13.24 7.04 8.16
C ASP A 35 12.72 7.00 9.62
N SER A 36 13.46 7.58 10.57
CA SER A 36 13.12 7.51 12.00
C SER A 36 11.82 8.22 12.38
N ALA A 37 11.44 9.26 11.62
CA ALA A 37 10.30 10.13 11.94
C ALA A 37 9.23 10.19 10.83
N THR A 38 9.64 9.95 9.58
CA THR A 38 8.78 10.07 8.40
C THR A 38 9.12 8.98 7.42
N THR A 39 8.18 8.66 6.54
CA THR A 39 8.37 7.75 5.43
C THR A 39 8.24 8.53 4.13
N ARG A 40 9.25 8.41 3.26
CA ARG A 40 9.18 8.92 1.89
C ARG A 40 8.68 7.81 0.99
N VAL A 41 7.69 8.12 0.16
CA VAL A 41 7.18 7.22 -0.87
C VAL A 41 7.45 7.84 -2.23
N THR A 42 7.99 7.04 -3.14
CA THR A 42 8.21 7.38 -4.54
C THR A 42 7.44 6.38 -5.40
N GLU A 43 6.49 6.87 -6.18
CA GLU A 43 5.73 6.09 -7.15
C GLU A 43 6.22 6.43 -8.56
N GLU A 44 6.71 5.43 -9.28
CA GLU A 44 7.18 5.52 -10.66
C GLU A 44 6.19 4.78 -11.57
N LEU A 45 5.37 5.55 -12.28
CA LEU A 45 4.30 5.06 -13.13
C LEU A 45 4.74 5.13 -14.59
N THR A 46 4.98 3.99 -15.21
CA THR A 46 5.43 3.93 -16.62
C THR A 46 4.24 3.63 -17.53
N ILE A 47 3.76 4.65 -18.23
CA ILE A 47 2.71 4.52 -19.24
C ILE A 47 3.32 4.09 -20.57
N LYS A 48 2.63 3.21 -21.28
CA LYS A 48 2.96 2.82 -22.66
C LYS A 48 1.76 3.09 -23.56
N ASN A 49 2.01 3.82 -24.64
CA ASN A 49 1.03 3.95 -25.72
C ASN A 49 1.07 2.69 -26.59
N VAL A 50 -0.06 1.97 -26.65
CA VAL A 50 -0.16 0.69 -27.36
C VAL A 50 -0.86 0.81 -28.71
N ILE A 51 -1.29 2.01 -29.10
CA ILE A 51 -1.93 2.29 -30.40
C ILE A 51 -0.96 2.96 -31.38
N ASP A 52 -1.40 3.08 -32.64
CA ASP A 52 -0.61 3.62 -33.76
C ASP A 52 -0.70 5.14 -33.93
N LYS A 53 -1.23 5.86 -32.91
CA LYS A 53 -1.37 7.32 -32.92
C LYS A 53 -0.82 7.93 -31.63
N PRO A 54 -0.30 9.17 -31.65
CA PRO A 54 0.09 9.87 -30.43
C PRO A 54 -1.10 10.03 -29.47
N VAL A 55 -0.85 9.87 -28.18
CA VAL A 55 -1.85 10.02 -27.11
C VAL A 55 -1.39 11.08 -26.12
N VAL A 56 -2.31 11.91 -25.66
CA VAL A 56 -2.06 12.88 -24.57
C VAL A 56 -2.90 12.42 -23.38
N PRO A 57 -2.27 11.91 -22.29
CA PRO A 57 -3.00 11.28 -21.19
C PRO A 57 -3.92 12.24 -20.42
N GLY A 58 -3.48 13.50 -20.25
CA GLY A 58 -4.25 14.50 -19.52
C GLY A 58 -4.08 14.37 -18.01
N TYR A 59 -5.16 14.24 -17.26
CA TYR A 59 -5.10 14.14 -15.79
C TYR A 59 -5.04 12.70 -15.31
N GLY A 60 -4.07 12.42 -14.44
CA GLY A 60 -4.01 11.19 -13.66
C GLY A 60 -4.39 11.43 -12.19
N TYR A 61 -4.80 10.36 -11.53
CA TYR A 61 -5.23 10.37 -10.13
C TYR A 61 -4.61 9.19 -9.40
N ILE A 62 -4.01 9.44 -8.24
CA ILE A 62 -3.62 8.41 -7.27
C ILE A 62 -4.51 8.57 -6.05
N SER A 63 -5.09 7.47 -5.58
CA SER A 63 -5.86 7.42 -4.34
C SER A 63 -5.05 6.73 -3.26
N LEU A 64 -4.79 7.44 -2.16
CA LEU A 64 -4.00 6.98 -1.03
C LEU A 64 -4.91 6.80 0.18
N SER A 65 -5.04 5.55 0.63
CA SER A 65 -5.81 5.20 1.82
C SER A 65 -5.04 4.23 2.68
N LYS A 66 -5.39 4.20 3.96
CA LYS A 66 -4.94 3.18 4.90
C LYS A 66 -6.11 2.67 5.72
N GLU A 67 -6.02 1.43 6.16
CA GLU A 67 -6.98 0.85 7.08
C GLU A 67 -6.75 1.45 8.47
N GLN A 68 -7.83 1.84 9.15
CA GLN A 68 -7.71 2.41 10.48
C GLN A 68 -7.53 1.29 11.51
N SER A 69 -6.29 0.99 11.89
CA SER A 69 -6.03 0.07 12.99
C SER A 69 -6.51 0.64 14.32
N SER A 70 -7.39 -0.08 15.02
CA SER A 70 -7.81 0.26 16.38
C SER A 70 -6.87 -0.41 17.39
N THR A 71 -6.09 0.39 18.11
CA THR A 71 -5.21 -0.12 19.17
C THR A 71 -5.74 0.29 20.54
N VAL A 72 -5.67 -0.63 21.51
CA VAL A 72 -5.93 -0.36 22.93
C VAL A 72 -4.71 -0.77 23.72
N PHE A 73 -4.13 0.17 24.48
CA PHE A 73 -2.84 0.00 25.18
C PHE A 73 -1.68 -0.47 24.28
N GLY A 74 -1.66 -0.04 23.01
CA GLY A 74 -0.63 -0.44 22.04
C GLY A 74 -0.78 -1.87 21.51
N LEU A 75 -1.90 -2.54 21.80
CA LEU A 75 -2.26 -3.84 21.26
C LEU A 75 -3.29 -3.67 20.14
N PRO A 76 -3.10 -4.30 18.96
CA PRO A 76 -4.10 -4.26 17.90
C PRO A 76 -5.36 -5.02 18.34
N LEU A 77 -6.53 -4.41 18.18
CA LEU A 77 -7.80 -5.08 18.35
C LEU A 77 -8.23 -5.75 17.04
N PRO A 78 -8.92 -6.90 17.09
CA PRO A 78 -9.49 -7.55 15.92
C PRO A 78 -10.82 -6.88 15.53
N ILE A 79 -10.83 -5.55 15.41
CA ILE A 79 -11.96 -4.78 14.92
C ILE A 79 -11.51 -4.10 13.62
N GLU A 80 -12.16 -4.45 12.52
CA GLU A 80 -11.98 -3.76 11.23
C GLU A 80 -12.30 -2.28 11.44
N GLY A 81 -11.30 -1.42 11.30
CA GLY A 81 -11.54 0.01 11.21
C GLY A 81 -11.88 0.42 9.80
N GLY A 82 -12.56 1.57 9.66
CA GLY A 82 -12.84 2.13 8.35
C GLY A 82 -11.56 2.48 7.58
N LEU A 83 -11.72 2.71 6.27
CA LEU A 83 -10.65 3.32 5.48
C LEU A 83 -10.51 4.79 5.87
N ARG A 84 -9.27 5.26 5.88
CA ARG A 84 -8.96 6.67 6.09
C ARG A 84 -7.96 7.18 5.06
N GLY A 85 -8.16 8.41 4.61
CA GLY A 85 -7.20 9.13 3.79
C GLY A 85 -5.84 9.28 4.47
N LEU A 86 -4.77 8.99 3.72
CA LEU A 86 -3.40 9.09 4.21
C LEU A 86 -2.95 10.56 4.21
N ARG A 87 -2.56 11.10 5.36
CA ARG A 87 -2.00 12.46 5.40
C ARG A 87 -0.61 12.48 4.76
N ILE A 88 -0.45 13.33 3.75
CA ILE A 88 0.79 13.45 2.98
C ILE A 88 1.29 14.90 2.97
N ARG A 89 2.60 15.05 2.81
CA ARG A 89 3.33 16.32 2.76
C ARG A 89 4.39 16.27 1.66
N ASP A 90 4.89 17.44 1.29
CA ASP A 90 5.99 17.59 0.34
C ASP A 90 5.77 16.86 -0.99
N VAL A 91 4.52 16.91 -1.49
CA VAL A 91 4.15 16.25 -2.75
C VAL A 91 4.83 16.95 -3.92
N SER A 92 5.51 16.16 -4.75
CA SER A 92 6.12 16.63 -5.98
C SER A 92 5.98 15.58 -7.07
N ALA A 93 5.99 16.01 -8.33
CA ALA A 93 5.96 15.11 -9.46
C ALA A 93 6.88 15.61 -10.57
N ARG A 94 7.47 14.68 -11.31
CA ARG A 94 8.35 14.92 -12.45
C ARG A 94 8.23 13.81 -13.49
N LEU A 95 8.67 14.09 -14.70
CA LEU A 95 8.79 13.10 -15.76
C LEU A 95 10.18 12.44 -15.74
N ASP A 96 10.31 11.37 -16.53
CA ASP A 96 11.54 10.64 -16.79
C ASP A 96 12.71 11.52 -17.27
N ASP A 97 12.42 12.57 -18.04
CA ASP A 97 13.38 13.56 -18.51
C ASP A 97 13.77 14.62 -17.45
N GLY A 98 13.20 14.54 -16.25
CA GLY A 98 13.41 15.48 -15.15
C GLY A 98 12.51 16.72 -15.20
N THR A 99 11.64 16.86 -16.20
CA THR A 99 10.66 17.95 -16.29
C THR A 99 9.72 17.91 -15.11
N ARG A 100 9.61 19.03 -14.38
CA ARG A 100 8.72 19.15 -13.23
C ARG A 100 7.26 19.25 -13.69
N VAL A 101 6.39 18.45 -13.08
CA VAL A 101 4.93 18.58 -13.21
C VAL A 101 4.45 19.65 -12.24
N THR A 102 3.84 20.71 -12.76
CA THR A 102 3.38 21.86 -11.95
C THR A 102 1.91 21.79 -11.58
N ASP A 103 1.12 21.06 -12.36
CA ASP A 103 -0.32 20.89 -12.14
C ASP A 103 -0.54 19.71 -11.22
N ILE A 104 -0.37 19.94 -9.92
CA ILE A 104 -0.58 18.96 -8.85
C ILE A 104 -1.61 19.53 -7.89
N LEU A 105 -2.65 18.74 -7.60
CA LEU A 105 -3.66 19.07 -6.60
C LEU A 105 -3.80 17.89 -5.63
N VAL A 106 -3.71 18.18 -4.34
CA VAL A 106 -3.94 17.20 -3.27
C VAL A 106 -5.28 17.52 -2.63
N THR A 107 -6.16 16.52 -2.59
CA THR A 107 -7.46 16.60 -1.92
C THR A 107 -7.50 15.54 -0.82
N GLU A 108 -7.59 15.98 0.42
CA GLU A 108 -7.77 15.08 1.57
C GLU A 108 -9.27 14.90 1.85
N GLU A 109 -9.76 13.67 1.72
CA GLU A 109 -11.12 13.27 2.08
C GLU A 109 -11.08 12.26 3.24
N GLU A 110 -12.24 11.92 3.80
CA GLU A 110 -12.32 11.04 4.96
C GLU A 110 -11.75 9.64 4.66
N GLU A 111 -12.15 9.04 3.54
CA GLU A 111 -11.80 7.66 3.18
C GLU A 111 -10.49 7.55 2.36
N ALA A 112 -10.10 8.63 1.66
CA ALA A 112 -8.95 8.64 0.77
C ALA A 112 -8.32 10.03 0.64
N THR A 113 -7.02 10.09 0.37
CA THR A 113 -6.32 11.29 -0.08
C THR A 113 -5.99 11.13 -1.55
N THR A 114 -6.49 12.04 -2.39
CA THR A 114 -6.33 11.99 -3.83
C THR A 114 -5.24 12.96 -4.29
N VAL A 115 -4.26 12.46 -5.02
CA VAL A 115 -3.25 13.25 -5.73
C VAL A 115 -3.63 13.29 -7.20
N ARG A 116 -4.08 14.45 -7.68
CA ARG A 116 -4.29 14.71 -9.11
C ARG A 116 -3.03 15.32 -9.70
N TYR A 117 -2.57 14.82 -10.84
CA TYR A 117 -1.43 15.36 -11.57
C TYR A 117 -1.75 15.53 -13.06
N GLY A 118 -1.21 16.57 -13.69
CA GLY A 118 -1.35 16.83 -15.12
C GLY A 118 -0.18 16.27 -15.93
N PHE A 119 -0.48 15.47 -16.95
CA PHE A 119 0.48 14.94 -17.91
C PHE A 119 0.06 15.28 -19.35
N TRP A 120 0.63 16.38 -19.86
CA TRP A 120 0.24 17.01 -21.13
C TRP A 120 1.23 16.77 -22.28
N THR A 121 2.21 15.90 -22.06
CA THR A 121 3.22 15.56 -23.07
C THR A 121 2.71 14.39 -23.92
N PRO A 122 2.69 14.51 -25.26
CA PRO A 122 2.29 13.40 -26.11
C PRO A 122 3.21 12.19 -25.93
N VAL A 123 2.61 10.99 -25.82
CA VAL A 123 3.28 9.70 -25.85
C VAL A 123 3.11 9.13 -27.26
N MET A 124 4.21 8.97 -27.98
CA MET A 124 4.20 8.47 -29.36
C MET A 124 3.86 6.97 -29.41
N PRO A 125 3.42 6.44 -30.57
CA PRO A 125 3.15 5.01 -30.74
C PRO A 125 4.30 4.12 -30.27
N GLY A 126 4.03 3.21 -29.33
CA GLY A 126 5.01 2.30 -28.75
C GLY A 126 6.01 2.93 -27.77
N GLU A 127 5.94 4.25 -27.56
CA GLU A 127 6.77 4.96 -26.58
C GLU A 127 6.32 4.67 -25.15
N CYS A 128 7.28 4.69 -24.22
CA CYS A 128 7.04 4.63 -22.80
C CYS A 128 7.43 5.97 -22.17
N ARG A 129 6.63 6.44 -21.21
CA ARG A 129 6.94 7.61 -20.39
C ARG A 129 6.74 7.26 -18.93
N THR A 130 7.65 7.72 -18.08
CA THR A 130 7.54 7.50 -16.63
C THR A 130 7.21 8.81 -15.94
N ILE A 131 6.20 8.76 -15.09
CA ILE A 131 5.85 9.83 -14.15
C ILE A 131 6.32 9.39 -12.77
N ILE A 132 7.08 10.25 -12.10
CA ILE A 132 7.66 9.99 -10.79
C ILE A 132 6.98 10.94 -9.81
N ILE A 133 6.24 10.38 -8.84
CA ILE A 133 5.49 11.11 -7.83
C ILE A 133 6.11 10.80 -6.48
N GLU A 134 6.51 11.84 -5.75
CA GLU A 134 7.17 11.72 -4.46
C GLU A 134 6.34 12.43 -3.40
N TYR A 135 6.13 11.79 -2.27
CA TYR A 135 5.48 12.40 -1.11
C TYR A 135 6.04 11.84 0.20
N THR A 136 5.81 12.57 1.29
CA THR A 136 6.21 12.18 2.64
C THR A 136 4.99 11.99 3.52
N THR A 137 5.00 10.96 4.36
CA THR A 137 3.92 10.68 5.32
C THR A 137 4.48 10.08 6.60
N ASP A 138 3.87 10.38 7.74
CA ASP A 138 4.13 9.78 9.05
C ASP A 138 3.10 8.70 9.42
N GLU A 139 2.18 8.38 8.51
CA GLU A 139 1.01 7.55 8.82
C GLU A 139 1.01 6.16 8.21
N ILE A 140 1.89 5.89 7.23
CA ILE A 140 1.97 4.60 6.54
C ILE A 140 2.57 3.49 7.42
N VAL A 141 3.37 3.86 8.42
CA VAL A 141 3.97 2.93 9.38
C VAL A 141 3.13 2.91 10.64
N GLU A 142 2.53 1.76 10.93
CA GLU A 142 1.92 1.49 12.22
C GLU A 142 2.98 1.02 13.21
N LYS A 143 3.18 1.81 14.26
CA LYS A 143 4.19 1.52 15.29
C LYS A 143 3.63 0.53 16.31
N GLY A 144 4.30 -0.60 16.47
CA GLY A 144 4.06 -1.55 17.56
C GLY A 144 5.17 -1.53 18.60
N LEU A 145 5.00 -2.31 19.67
CA LEU A 145 5.99 -2.36 20.75
C LEU A 145 7.32 -2.99 20.31
N LEU A 146 7.25 -4.06 19.52
CA LEU A 146 8.40 -4.84 19.03
C LEU A 146 8.44 -4.93 17.50
N PHE A 147 7.31 -4.68 16.87
CA PHE A 147 7.07 -4.94 15.46
C PHE A 147 6.35 -3.73 14.87
N ASP A 148 6.95 -3.15 13.84
CA ASP A 148 6.31 -2.12 13.03
C ASP A 148 5.64 -2.79 11.83
N HIS A 149 4.61 -2.14 11.32
CA HIS A 149 3.74 -2.71 10.30
C HIS A 149 3.46 -1.70 9.19
N ILE A 150 3.42 -2.18 7.95
CA ILE A 150 3.08 -1.40 6.77
C ILE A 150 2.05 -2.19 5.96
N THR A 151 0.96 -1.50 5.62
CA THR A 151 0.00 -1.94 4.61
C THR A 151 0.03 -0.94 3.46
N TYR A 152 0.25 -1.43 2.25
CA TYR A 152 0.19 -0.63 1.03
C TYR A 152 -0.68 -1.32 0.00
N THR A 153 -1.60 -0.58 -0.61
CA THR A 153 -2.55 -1.11 -1.58
C THR A 153 -2.39 -0.39 -2.91
N VAL A 154 -2.08 -1.15 -3.96
CA VAL A 154 -2.22 -0.71 -5.35
C VAL A 154 -3.70 -0.78 -5.69
N GLN A 155 -4.31 0.40 -5.85
CA GLN A 155 -5.73 0.57 -6.17
C GLN A 155 -6.01 0.29 -7.65
N PRO A 156 -7.27 -0.01 -8.02
CA PRO A 156 -7.64 -0.14 -9.42
C PRO A 156 -7.45 1.21 -10.14
N SER A 157 -7.05 1.15 -11.39
CA SER A 157 -6.81 2.31 -12.24
C SER A 157 -7.67 2.21 -13.51
N SER A 158 -8.08 3.36 -14.05
CA SER A 158 -8.76 3.41 -15.36
C SER A 158 -7.86 2.97 -16.52
N ILE A 159 -6.55 3.07 -16.32
CA ILE A 159 -5.51 2.52 -17.20
C ILE A 159 -5.06 1.18 -16.59
N PRO A 160 -5.12 0.05 -17.32
CA PRO A 160 -4.75 -1.26 -16.80
C PRO A 160 -3.30 -1.33 -16.31
N ILE A 161 -3.08 -1.96 -15.16
CA ILE A 161 -1.74 -2.15 -14.58
C ILE A 161 -1.23 -3.56 -14.91
N LYS A 162 -0.15 -3.64 -15.70
CA LYS A 162 0.43 -4.94 -16.08
C LYS A 162 1.29 -5.53 -14.97
N ASN A 163 2.18 -4.71 -14.42
CA ASN A 163 3.12 -5.12 -13.39
C ASN A 163 3.18 -4.06 -12.30
N ALA A 164 3.24 -4.51 -11.05
CA ALA A 164 3.52 -3.67 -9.91
C ALA A 164 4.70 -4.24 -9.14
N LEU A 165 5.54 -3.35 -8.64
CA LEU A 165 6.71 -3.70 -7.85
C LEU A 165 6.78 -2.78 -6.65
N ILE A 166 6.84 -3.34 -5.46
CA ILE A 166 6.98 -2.58 -4.21
C ILE A 166 8.36 -2.87 -3.63
N ARG A 167 9.13 -1.82 -3.33
CA ARG A 167 10.42 -1.86 -2.64
C ARG A 167 10.27 -1.16 -1.30
N ALA A 168 10.73 -1.80 -0.22
CA ALA A 168 10.80 -1.17 1.09
C ALA A 168 12.26 -1.09 1.57
N ASP A 169 12.77 0.14 1.69
CA ASP A 169 14.00 0.43 2.42
C ASP A 169 13.63 0.79 3.86
N LEU A 170 13.85 -0.16 4.77
CA LEU A 170 13.41 -0.04 6.17
C LEU A 170 14.38 0.78 7.02
N GLY A 171 15.56 1.10 6.50
CA GLY A 171 16.65 1.74 7.22
C GLY A 171 17.28 0.86 8.31
N GLY A 172 18.56 1.06 8.59
CA GLY A 172 19.27 0.39 9.68
C GLY A 172 19.34 -1.14 9.55
N ASN A 173 19.36 -1.84 10.70
CA ASN A 173 19.38 -3.30 10.78
C ASN A 173 17.98 -3.85 11.09
N ARG A 174 17.02 -3.56 10.21
CA ARG A 174 15.64 -4.03 10.33
C ARG A 174 15.37 -5.16 9.34
N HIS A 175 14.52 -6.09 9.74
CA HIS A 175 14.21 -7.32 9.01
C HIS A 175 12.71 -7.53 8.92
N VAL A 176 12.23 -7.96 7.75
CA VAL A 176 10.84 -8.37 7.55
C VAL A 176 10.60 -9.71 8.24
N SER A 177 9.69 -9.72 9.21
CA SER A 177 9.35 -10.87 10.07
C SER A 177 8.05 -11.56 9.63
N TYR A 178 7.18 -10.86 8.91
CA TYR A 178 5.98 -11.41 8.28
C TYR A 178 5.66 -10.64 7.00
N SER A 179 5.04 -11.31 6.04
CA SER A 179 4.47 -10.67 4.85
C SER A 179 3.36 -11.54 4.28
N ASN A 180 2.22 -10.95 3.91
CA ASN A 180 1.10 -11.68 3.29
C ASN A 180 1.47 -12.24 1.91
N ASN A 181 2.43 -11.61 1.23
CA ASN A 181 3.01 -12.06 -0.03
C ASN A 181 4.51 -12.34 0.16
N PRO A 182 5.07 -13.45 -0.38
CA PRO A 182 6.49 -13.72 -0.27
C PRO A 182 7.31 -12.70 -1.09
N PRO A 183 8.31 -12.01 -0.51
CA PRO A 183 9.19 -11.13 -1.26
C PRO A 183 10.05 -11.91 -2.27
N VAL A 184 10.28 -11.29 -3.43
CA VAL A 184 11.23 -11.77 -4.45
C VAL A 184 12.69 -11.51 -4.04
N SER A 185 12.93 -10.50 -3.20
CA SER A 185 14.23 -10.22 -2.60
C SER A 185 14.07 -9.86 -1.12
N ALA A 186 14.83 -10.52 -0.24
CA ALA A 186 14.80 -10.29 1.21
C ALA A 186 15.95 -9.41 1.72
N GLY A 187 16.66 -8.71 0.81
CA GLY A 187 17.74 -7.78 1.16
C GLY A 187 17.23 -6.45 1.72
N ASN A 188 18.07 -5.41 1.67
CA ASN A 188 17.61 -4.02 1.85
C ASN A 188 17.94 -3.23 0.57
N PRO A 189 16.95 -2.80 -0.23
CA PRO A 189 15.52 -2.89 0.01
C PRO A 189 14.95 -4.32 -0.12
N VAL A 190 13.88 -4.60 0.63
CA VAL A 190 13.04 -5.78 0.42
C VAL A 190 12.12 -5.51 -0.77
N THR A 191 11.90 -6.50 -1.64
CA THR A 191 11.13 -6.30 -2.88
C THR A 191 10.03 -7.34 -3.04
N TRP A 192 8.86 -6.89 -3.47
CA TRP A 192 7.71 -7.70 -3.89
C TRP A 192 7.32 -7.32 -5.30
N MET A 193 6.79 -8.28 -6.06
CA MET A 193 6.38 -8.07 -7.43
C MET A 193 5.09 -8.84 -7.71
N GLN A 194 4.17 -8.20 -8.42
CA GLN A 194 2.90 -8.78 -8.83
C GLN A 194 2.65 -8.43 -10.31
N SER A 195 2.28 -9.43 -11.10
CA SER A 195 1.91 -9.26 -12.51
C SER A 195 0.42 -9.57 -12.71
N GLY A 196 -0.16 -9.05 -13.79
CA GLY A 196 -1.55 -9.30 -14.17
C GLY A 196 -2.57 -8.54 -13.30
N LEU A 197 -2.32 -7.25 -13.03
CA LEU A 197 -3.21 -6.38 -12.25
C LEU A 197 -4.15 -5.54 -13.11
N GLU A 198 -4.49 -6.02 -14.30
CA GLU A 198 -5.21 -5.25 -15.33
C GLU A 198 -6.57 -4.74 -14.81
N ASP A 199 -7.27 -5.56 -14.02
CA ASP A 199 -8.55 -5.24 -13.36
C ASP A 199 -8.49 -5.42 -11.83
N GLY A 200 -7.27 -5.54 -11.28
CA GLY A 200 -7.04 -6.06 -9.92
C GLY A 200 -6.66 -4.99 -8.90
N THR A 201 -6.88 -5.32 -7.63
CA THR A 201 -6.20 -4.67 -6.50
C THR A 201 -5.06 -5.55 -6.02
N TRP A 202 -4.00 -4.94 -5.50
CA TRP A 202 -2.94 -5.67 -4.82
C TRP A 202 -2.61 -5.02 -3.49
N GLN A 203 -2.92 -5.74 -2.40
CA GLN A 203 -2.59 -5.32 -1.05
C GLN A 203 -1.34 -6.07 -0.57
N LEU A 204 -0.30 -5.31 -0.23
CA LEU A 204 0.88 -5.78 0.46
C LEU A 204 0.77 -5.40 1.94
N ASP A 205 0.82 -6.41 2.81
CA ASP A 205 0.84 -6.28 4.26
C ASP A 205 2.11 -6.97 4.75
N PHE A 206 2.99 -6.24 5.44
CA PHE A 206 4.18 -6.82 6.06
C PHE A 206 4.54 -6.21 7.42
N GLU A 207 5.19 -7.04 8.22
CA GLU A 207 5.70 -6.71 9.55
C GLU A 207 7.22 -6.72 9.53
N TYR A 208 7.84 -5.78 10.23
CA TYR A 208 9.29 -5.73 10.37
C TYR A 208 9.73 -5.34 11.78
N SER A 209 10.94 -5.75 12.13
CA SER A 209 11.53 -5.50 13.45
C SER A 209 13.04 -5.33 13.36
N SER A 210 13.64 -4.78 14.41
CA SER A 210 15.10 -4.83 14.58
C SER A 210 15.59 -6.21 15.04
N LEU A 211 14.67 -7.08 15.49
CA LEU A 211 14.98 -8.45 15.84
C LEU A 211 15.13 -9.30 14.57
N PRO A 212 16.22 -10.07 14.41
CA PRO A 212 16.43 -10.94 13.25
C PRO A 212 15.60 -12.22 13.39
N LEU A 213 14.27 -12.08 13.32
CA LEU A 213 13.33 -13.19 13.41
C LEU A 213 13.13 -13.83 12.04
N PRO A 214 12.96 -15.16 11.98
CA PRO A 214 12.62 -15.81 10.73
C PRO A 214 11.24 -15.38 10.26
N ARG A 215 11.04 -15.32 8.94
CA ARG A 215 9.73 -15.03 8.36
C ARG A 215 8.71 -16.09 8.79
N SER A 216 7.57 -15.64 9.29
CA SER A 216 6.47 -16.48 9.75
C SER A 216 5.24 -16.30 8.85
N PRO A 217 4.40 -17.33 8.65
CA PRO A 217 3.10 -17.19 7.99
C PRO A 217 2.07 -16.43 8.84
N VAL A 218 2.37 -16.20 10.12
CA VAL A 218 1.54 -15.43 11.07
C VAL A 218 2.38 -14.28 11.63
N LYS A 219 1.79 -13.09 11.78
CA LYS A 219 2.43 -11.90 12.38
C LYS A 219 3.09 -12.24 13.73
N TRP A 220 4.35 -11.84 13.94
CA TRP A 220 5.04 -12.10 15.20
C TRP A 220 4.48 -11.28 16.35
N ALA A 221 3.88 -10.11 16.08
CA ALA A 221 3.09 -9.39 17.06
C ALA A 221 2.06 -10.30 17.74
N ASN A 222 1.33 -11.11 16.97
CA ASN A 222 0.32 -12.04 17.49
C ASN A 222 0.96 -13.17 18.31
N ILE A 223 2.06 -13.74 17.82
CA ILE A 223 2.80 -14.81 18.51
C ILE A 223 3.33 -14.29 19.85
N SER A 224 3.97 -13.13 19.85
CA SER A 224 4.55 -12.51 21.04
C SER A 224 3.49 -12.21 22.10
N LEU A 225 2.32 -11.72 21.67
CA LEU A 225 1.19 -11.47 22.55
C LEU A 225 0.65 -12.78 23.15
N GLY A 226 0.49 -13.83 22.35
CA GLY A 226 0.07 -15.15 22.82
C GLY A 226 1.02 -15.74 23.88
N LEU A 227 2.33 -15.56 23.71
CA LEU A 227 3.33 -15.98 24.70
C LEU A 227 3.21 -15.21 26.01
N VAL A 228 3.03 -13.88 25.94
CA VAL A 228 2.84 -13.04 27.13
C VAL A 228 1.59 -13.47 27.90
N PHE A 229 0.46 -13.67 27.23
CA PHE A 229 -0.76 -14.17 27.88
C PHE A 229 -0.57 -15.57 28.48
N GLY A 230 0.10 -16.47 27.77
CA GLY A 230 0.41 -17.81 28.29
C GLY A 230 1.20 -17.75 29.61
N ILE A 231 2.22 -16.89 29.68
CA ILE A 231 3.02 -16.69 30.90
C ILE A 231 2.16 -16.14 32.04
N ILE A 232 1.33 -15.12 31.77
CA ILE A 232 0.43 -14.52 32.77
C ILE A 232 -0.58 -15.55 33.30
N CYS A 233 -1.16 -16.37 32.43
CA CYS A 233 -2.10 -17.42 32.82
C CYS A 233 -1.44 -18.49 33.69
N ILE A 234 -0.25 -18.96 33.31
CA ILE A 234 0.52 -19.94 34.10
C ILE A 234 0.87 -19.37 35.47
N TRP A 235 1.32 -18.11 35.51
CA TRP A 235 1.67 -17.43 36.77
C TRP A 235 0.45 -17.26 37.67
N SER A 236 -0.68 -16.82 37.12
CA SER A 236 -1.94 -16.64 37.86
C SER A 236 -2.48 -17.97 38.40
N TYR A 237 -2.40 -19.04 37.60
CA TYR A 237 -2.79 -20.38 38.03
C TYR A 237 -1.93 -20.88 39.20
N ARG A 238 -0.62 -20.62 39.18
CA ARG A 238 0.29 -20.96 40.29
C ARG A 238 -0.06 -20.19 41.55
N GLN A 239 -0.36 -18.90 41.46
CA GLN A 239 -0.75 -18.08 42.62
C GLN A 239 -2.06 -18.55 43.25
N TRP A 240 -3.01 -19.02 42.43
CA TRP A 240 -4.27 -19.56 42.93
C TRP A 240 -4.10 -20.88 43.68
N LYS A 241 -3.23 -21.79 43.21
CA LYS A 241 -2.97 -23.08 43.90
C LYS A 241 -2.21 -22.99 45.22
N VAL A 242 -1.51 -21.89 45.47
CA VAL A 242 -0.73 -21.68 46.71
C VAL A 242 -1.60 -21.10 47.84
N LYS A 243 -2.84 -20.70 47.53
CA LYS A 243 -3.86 -20.27 48.51
C LYS A 243 -4.84 -21.41 48.79
#